data_AF-A0AAV4FIL7-F1
#
_entry.id   AF-A0AAV4FIL7-F1
#
_cell.length_a   1.000
_cell.length_b   1.000
_cell.length_c   1.000
_cell.angle_alpha   90.00
_cell.angle_beta   90.00
_cell.angle_gamma   90.00
#
_symmetry.space_group_name_H-M   'P 1'
#
loop_
_entity.id
_entity.type
_entity.pdbx_description
1 polymer ?
#
loop_
_entity_poly.entity_id
_entity_poly.type
_entity_poly.pdbx_seq_one_letter_code
_entity_poly.pdbx_strand_id
1 'polypeptide(L)'
;MTVAVAPSPVTTLTAFFRLCQTDAAAKHLLYTNIPSYYTWDQHENSWVGLKRGTQITLHGEEMFETPAIGRVYNVRPKQGDCFFHAAPSDSFNSKGVAYLR
;
A
#
# COMPACT_ATOMS: atom_id res chain seq x y z
N MET A 1 13.62 -2.81 -38.15
CA MET A 1 12.25 -2.30 -38.00
C MET A 1 12.07 -1.87 -36.56
N THR A 2 12.10 -0.58 -36.26
CA THR A 2 11.86 -0.06 -34.90
C THR A 2 10.37 0.23 -34.76
N VAL A 3 9.67 -0.61 -34.01
CA VAL A 3 8.26 -0.37 -33.67
C VAL A 3 8.25 0.79 -32.68
N ALA A 4 7.70 1.94 -33.11
CA ALA A 4 7.41 3.04 -32.21
C ALA A 4 6.25 2.63 -31.29
N VAL A 5 6.59 2.15 -30.10
CA VAL A 5 5.62 1.93 -29.02
C VAL A 5 5.16 3.31 -28.56
N ALA A 6 3.88 3.63 -28.76
CA ALA A 6 3.26 4.81 -28.16
C ALA A 6 3.54 4.80 -26.64
N PRO A 7 3.90 5.93 -26.01
CA PRO A 7 4.22 5.94 -24.59
C PRO A 7 3.00 5.51 -23.80
N SER A 8 3.04 4.29 -23.26
CA SER A 8 2.03 3.82 -22.32
C SER A 8 2.02 4.75 -21.10
N PRO A 9 0.84 5.10 -20.55
CA PRO A 9 0.79 5.86 -19.29
C PRO A 9 1.62 5.12 -18.24
N VAL A 10 2.51 5.85 -17.56
CA VAL A 10 3.39 5.27 -16.55
C VAL A 10 2.53 4.84 -15.38
N THR A 11 2.32 3.53 -15.25
CA THR A 11 1.59 2.95 -14.11
C THR A 11 2.51 2.90 -12.89
N THR A 12 1.94 2.81 -11.69
CA THR A 12 2.69 2.62 -10.43
C THR A 12 3.59 1.38 -10.47
N LEU A 13 3.13 0.30 -11.13
CA LEU A 13 3.88 -0.94 -11.29
C LEU A 13 5.05 -0.77 -12.27
N THR A 14 4.84 -0.06 -13.39
CA THR A 14 5.94 0.25 -14.32
C THR A 14 6.99 1.16 -13.67
N ALA A 15 6.55 2.13 -12.88
CA ALA A 15 7.43 3.00 -12.12
C ALA A 15 8.21 2.25 -11.03
N PHE A 16 7.64 1.22 -10.42
CA PHE A 16 8.35 0.34 -9.49
C PHE A 16 9.56 -0.33 -10.17
N PHE A 17 9.38 -0.90 -11.35
CA PHE A 17 10.51 -1.54 -12.05
C PHE A 17 11.61 -0.53 -12.44
N ARG A 18 11.24 0.72 -12.73
CA ARG A 18 12.22 1.80 -12.96
C ARG A 18 12.96 2.16 -11.67
N LEU A 19 12.24 2.25 -10.54
CA LEU A 19 12.85 2.49 -9.22
C LEU A 19 13.87 1.40 -8.88
N CYS A 20 13.54 0.13 -9.14
CA CYS A 20 14.47 -0.97 -8.96
C CYS A 20 15.72 -0.88 -9.85
N GLN A 21 15.76 -0.07 -10.90
CA GLN A 21 16.98 0.08 -11.70
C GLN A 21 17.94 1.09 -11.08
N THR A 22 17.40 2.11 -10.42
CA THR A 22 18.17 3.21 -9.83
C THR A 22 18.54 2.98 -8.37
N ASP A 23 17.66 2.33 -7.61
CA ASP A 23 17.77 2.16 -6.16
C ASP A 23 17.99 0.68 -5.83
N ALA A 24 19.03 0.38 -5.03
CA ALA A 24 19.41 -0.98 -4.69
C ALA A 24 18.49 -1.60 -3.64
N ALA A 25 18.10 -0.86 -2.61
CA ALA A 25 17.18 -1.37 -1.59
C ALA A 25 15.77 -1.61 -2.14
N ALA A 26 15.31 -0.79 -3.11
CA ALA A 26 14.04 -1.04 -3.79
C ALA A 26 13.99 -2.42 -4.50
N LYS A 27 15.13 -2.97 -4.95
CA LYS A 27 15.19 -4.31 -5.57
C LYS A 27 14.86 -5.43 -4.59
N HIS A 28 15.13 -5.21 -3.31
CA HIS A 28 14.93 -6.21 -2.26
C HIS A 28 13.52 -6.16 -1.66
N LEU A 29 12.70 -5.18 -2.08
CA LEU A 29 11.34 -5.00 -1.61
C LEU A 29 10.32 -5.64 -2.55
N LEU A 30 9.29 -6.23 -1.95
CA LEU A 30 8.08 -6.65 -2.68
C LEU A 30 7.25 -5.42 -3.03
N TYR A 31 6.56 -5.47 -4.17
CA TYR A 31 5.65 -4.39 -4.58
C TYR A 31 4.59 -4.06 -3.51
N THR A 32 4.12 -5.05 -2.75
CA THR A 32 3.17 -4.87 -1.64
C THR A 32 3.73 -4.06 -0.48
N ASN A 33 5.05 -4.07 -0.30
CA ASN A 33 5.73 -3.44 0.83
C ASN A 33 6.21 -2.03 0.47
N ILE A 34 6.25 -1.68 -0.83
CA ILE A 34 6.71 -0.37 -1.28
C ILE A 34 5.97 0.81 -0.66
N PRO A 35 4.63 0.79 -0.52
CA PRO A 35 3.91 1.90 0.11
C PRO A 35 4.33 2.17 1.56
N SER A 36 5.02 1.24 2.22
CA SER A 36 5.55 1.43 3.57
C SER A 36 6.87 2.22 3.61
N TYR A 37 7.60 2.28 2.49
CA TYR A 37 8.94 2.90 2.38
C TYR A 37 9.00 4.06 1.39
N TYR A 38 8.11 4.07 0.39
CA TYR A 38 8.05 5.07 -0.67
C TYR A 38 6.63 5.63 -0.81
N THR A 39 6.55 6.90 -1.18
CA THR A 39 5.32 7.57 -1.56
C THR A 39 5.22 7.70 -3.07
N TRP A 40 4.01 7.60 -3.60
CA TRP A 40 3.74 7.87 -5.01
C TRP A 40 3.61 9.38 -5.27
N ASP A 41 4.46 9.92 -6.14
CA ASP A 41 4.32 11.27 -6.68
C ASP A 41 3.43 11.22 -7.93
N GLN A 42 2.25 11.82 -7.83
CA GLN A 42 1.28 11.88 -8.94
C GLN A 42 1.69 12.86 -10.05
N HIS A 43 2.54 13.83 -9.76
CA HIS A 43 3.01 14.81 -10.75
C HIS A 43 4.09 14.20 -11.64
N GLU A 44 5.07 13.53 -11.02
CA GLU A 44 6.18 12.91 -11.74
C GLU A 44 5.91 11.45 -12.16
N ASN A 45 4.83 10.85 -11.66
CA ASN A 45 4.54 9.41 -11.79
C ASN A 45 5.73 8.55 -11.36
N SER A 46 6.30 8.89 -10.21
CA SER A 46 7.53 8.31 -9.66
C SER A 46 7.35 7.91 -8.20
N TRP A 47 8.20 6.99 -7.73
CA TRP A 47 8.27 6.61 -6.33
C TRP A 47 9.34 7.46 -5.64
N VAL A 48 8.97 8.11 -4.55
CA VAL A 48 9.87 8.97 -3.77
C VAL A 48 10.03 8.39 -2.37
N GLY A 49 11.27 8.25 -1.91
CA GLY A 49 11.58 7.74 -0.57
C GLY A 49 10.95 8.59 0.53
N LEU A 50 10.48 7.94 1.59
CA LEU A 50 9.93 8.64 2.74
C LEU A 50 11.02 9.49 3.41
N LYS A 51 10.62 10.67 3.88
CA LYS A 51 11.49 11.60 4.63
C LYS A 51 11.21 11.59 6.13
N ARG A 52 10.23 10.79 6.57
CA ARG A 52 9.69 10.75 7.93
C ARG A 52 9.25 9.32 8.24
N GLY A 53 9.32 8.94 9.51
CA GLY A 53 8.95 7.61 9.98
C GLY A 53 10.02 7.05 10.92
N THR A 54 9.96 5.75 11.14
CA THR A 54 11.00 5.01 11.85
C THR A 54 12.18 4.83 10.90
N GLN A 55 13.37 5.27 11.31
CA GLN A 55 14.58 4.98 10.54
C GLN A 55 14.94 3.51 10.74
N ILE A 56 15.05 2.79 9.63
CA ILE A 56 15.44 1.39 9.59
C ILE A 56 16.61 1.20 8.63
N THR A 57 17.47 0.23 8.95
CA THR A 57 18.50 -0.22 8.02
C THR A 57 17.99 -1.46 7.31
N LEU A 58 17.64 -1.31 6.03
CA LEU A 58 17.19 -2.42 5.20
C LEU A 58 18.27 -2.73 4.17
N HIS A 59 18.79 -3.95 4.16
CA HIS A 59 19.83 -4.39 3.20
C HIS A 59 21.06 -3.46 3.14
N GLY A 60 21.40 -2.80 4.24
CA GLY A 60 22.58 -1.91 4.33
C GLY A 60 22.32 -0.47 3.89
N GLU A 61 21.10 -0.12 3.47
CA GLU A 61 20.69 1.26 3.20
C GLU A 61 19.78 1.78 4.32
N GLU A 62 19.98 3.04 4.72
CA GLU A 62 19.12 3.71 5.69
C GLU A 62 17.86 4.23 5.01
N MET A 63 16.71 3.77 5.48
CA MET A 63 15.40 4.11 4.94
C MET A 63 14.46 4.53 6.06
N PHE A 64 13.42 5.27 5.69
CA PHE A 64 12.31 5.53 6.58
C PHE A 64 11.18 4.56 6.27
N GLU A 65 10.72 3.85 7.30
CA GLU A 65 9.48 3.11 7.24
C GLU A 65 8.39 3.88 7.97
N THR A 66 7.19 3.87 7.41
CA THR A 66 6.01 4.29 8.15
C THR A 66 5.10 3.09 8.29
N PRO A 67 4.47 2.86 9.46
CA PRO A 67 3.31 2.00 9.55
C PRO A 67 2.19 2.67 8.75
N ALA A 68 2.22 2.49 7.44
CA ALA A 68 1.20 2.98 6.53
C ALA A 68 -0.06 2.15 6.79
N ILE A 69 -0.78 2.50 7.85
CA ILE A 69 -2.17 2.11 7.97
C ILE A 69 -2.84 2.74 6.76
N GLY A 70 -3.44 1.90 5.90
CA GLY A 70 -4.23 2.38 4.77
C GLY A 70 -5.28 3.39 5.23
N ARG A 71 -5.98 4.03 4.30
CA ARG A 71 -6.97 5.07 4.65
C ARG A 71 -7.97 4.54 5.69
N VAL A 72 -7.85 5.01 6.93
CA VAL A 72 -8.81 4.72 7.99
C VAL A 72 -10.04 5.54 7.70
N TYR A 73 -11.03 4.91 7.08
CA TYR A 73 -12.31 5.56 6.87
C TYR A 73 -13.03 5.66 8.20
N ASN A 74 -13.22 6.89 8.69
CA ASN A 74 -14.20 7.14 9.72
C ASN A 74 -15.59 6.89 9.13
N VAL A 75 -16.15 5.73 9.45
CA VAL A 75 -17.50 5.36 9.08
C VAL A 75 -18.45 6.23 9.89
N ARG A 76 -19.34 6.96 9.22
CA ARG A 76 -20.41 7.67 9.93
C ARG A 76 -21.27 6.62 10.65
N PRO A 77 -21.74 6.84 11.89
CA PRO A 77 -22.55 5.84 12.61
C PRO A 77 -23.77 5.32 11.83
N LYS A 78 -24.32 6.12 10.91
CA LYS A 78 -25.43 5.74 10.00
C LYS A 78 -25.03 4.86 8.80
N GLN A 79 -23.73 4.65 8.57
CA GLN A 79 -23.18 3.85 7.47
C GLN A 79 -22.47 2.58 7.99
N GLY A 80 -22.62 2.25 9.28
CA GLY A 80 -22.01 1.07 9.90
C GLY A 80 -22.41 -0.25 9.25
N ASP A 81 -23.60 -0.30 8.64
CA ASP A 81 -24.12 -1.52 8.02
C ASP A 81 -23.66 -1.70 6.56
N CYS A 82 -22.94 -0.74 5.95
CA CYS A 82 -22.55 -0.85 4.54
C CYS A 82 -21.35 -1.78 4.27
N PHE A 83 -20.81 -2.43 5.30
CA PHE A 83 -19.74 -3.42 5.18
C PHE A 83 -20.29 -4.85 5.34
N PHE A 84 -21.33 -5.21 4.59
CA PHE A 84 -21.69 -6.61 4.46
C PHE A 84 -20.62 -7.31 3.62
N HIS A 85 -19.69 -7.98 4.29
CA HIS A 85 -18.96 -9.08 3.68
C HIS A 85 -20.00 -10.12 3.23
N ALA A 86 -20.07 -10.37 1.93
CA ALA A 86 -20.71 -11.58 1.42
C ALA A 86 -19.88 -12.79 1.88
N ALA A 87 -20.08 -13.23 3.11
CA ALA A 87 -19.77 -14.57 3.56
C ALA A 87 -21.10 -15.30 3.75
N PRO A 88 -21.29 -16.49 3.17
CA PRO A 88 -22.51 -17.25 3.37
C PRO A 88 -22.53 -17.72 4.84
N SER A 89 -23.58 -17.31 5.54
CA SER A 89 -24.00 -17.75 6.88
C SER A 89 -22.94 -17.67 7.98
N ASP A 90 -22.90 -16.54 8.69
CA ASP A 90 -22.75 -16.61 10.14
C ASP A 90 -23.65 -15.56 10.79
N SER A 91 -24.60 -16.07 11.57
CA SER A 91 -25.65 -15.30 12.23
C SER A 91 -25.10 -14.47 13.39
N PHE A 92 -24.97 -13.16 13.20
CA PHE A 92 -24.76 -12.23 14.31
C PHE A 92 -26.12 -11.82 14.90
N ASN A 93 -26.44 -12.32 16.10
CA ASN A 93 -27.62 -11.89 16.86
C ASN A 93 -27.26 -10.65 17.70
N SER A 94 -28.10 -9.62 17.61
CA SER A 94 -27.94 -8.27 18.15
C SER A 94 -28.17 -8.17 19.67
N LYS A 95 -27.63 -9.08 20.47
CA LYS A 95 -27.63 -8.96 21.92
C LYS A 95 -26.27 -9.39 22.44
N GLY A 96 -25.55 -8.42 22.99
CA GLY A 96 -24.28 -8.64 23.66
C GLY A 96 -24.36 -9.72 24.72
N VAL A 97 -23.16 -10.22 25.07
CA VAL A 97 -22.84 -11.33 25.97
C VAL A 97 -22.72 -12.68 25.23
N ALA A 98 -21.49 -13.05 24.88
CA ALA A 98 -21.11 -14.44 24.65
C ALA A 98 -20.22 -14.89 25.82
N TYR A 99 -20.70 -15.90 26.55
CA TYR A 99 -19.94 -16.63 27.57
C TYR A 99 -18.91 -17.54 26.88
N LEU A 100 -17.69 -17.60 27.42
CA LEU A 100 -16.71 -18.63 27.09
C LEU A 100 -17.23 -19.99 27.56
N ARG A 101 -17.16 -20.99 26.69
CA ARG A 101 -17.13 -22.40 27.09
C ARG A 101 -15.92 -23.06 26.48
#